data_AF-A0A8T0XZY6-F1
#
_entry.id   AF-A0A8T0XZY6-F1
#
_cell.length_a   1.000
_cell.length_b   1.000
_cell.length_c   1.000
_cell.angle_alpha   90.00
_cell.angle_beta   90.00
_cell.angle_gamma   90.00
#
_symmetry.space_group_name_H-M   'P 1'
#
loop_
_entity.id
_entity.type
_entity.pdbx_description
1 polymer ?
#
loop_
_entity_poly.entity_id
_entity_poly.type
_entity_poly.pdbx_seq_one_letter_code
_entity_poly.pdbx_strand_id
1 'polypeptide(L)'
;MAPRYVVTDGLLRRYVNLPARVGPARTLAVPVVPPSYVATILHYCHADLLSSHLGLTKTTEKVKRLAYWPGWHKDVVKYVKECNKCVRGVRVLC
;
A
#
# COMPACT_ATOMS: atom_id res chain seq x y z
N MET A 1 -17.72 -18.49 8.68
CA MET A 1 -17.04 -17.19 8.44
C MET A 1 -15.61 -17.49 8.06
N ALA A 2 -15.21 -17.26 6.80
CA ALA A 2 -13.85 -17.63 6.35
C ALA A 2 -12.79 -16.86 7.16
N PRO A 3 -11.71 -17.50 7.61
CA PRO A 3 -10.68 -16.83 8.39
C PRO A 3 -10.05 -15.71 7.56
N ARG A 4 -10.00 -14.49 8.13
CA ARG A 4 -9.41 -13.31 7.45
C ARG A 4 -7.90 -13.43 7.24
N TYR A 5 -7.27 -14.43 7.85
CA TYR A 5 -5.84 -14.68 7.83
C TYR A 5 -5.54 -16.11 7.42
N VAL A 6 -4.41 -16.30 6.76
CA VAL A 6 -3.87 -17.60 6.33
C VAL A 6 -2.36 -17.57 6.45
N VAL A 7 -1.74 -18.70 6.75
CA VAL A 7 -0.28 -18.85 6.69
C VAL A 7 0.06 -19.58 5.39
N THR A 8 0.94 -19.01 4.58
CA THR A 8 1.39 -19.60 3.32
C THR A 8 2.88 -19.30 3.17
N ASP A 9 3.68 -20.32 2.85
CA ASP A 9 5.14 -20.22 2.72
C ASP A 9 5.83 -19.62 3.96
N GLY A 10 5.33 -19.95 5.16
CA GLY A 10 5.83 -19.41 6.42
C GLY A 10 5.46 -17.94 6.70
N LEU A 11 4.69 -17.30 5.82
CA LEU A 11 4.25 -15.91 5.98
C LEU A 11 2.79 -15.84 6.41
N LEU A 12 2.49 -15.00 7.41
CA LEU A 12 1.13 -14.62 7.73
C LEU A 12 0.59 -13.69 6.63
N ARG A 13 -0.57 -14.02 6.07
CA ARG A 13 -1.23 -13.25 5.03
C ARG A 13 -2.64 -12.89 5.47
N ARG A 14 -3.14 -11.75 4.98
CA ARG A 14 -4.51 -11.29 5.19
C ARG A 14 -5.25 -11.19 3.87
N TYR A 15 -6.51 -11.62 3.85
CA TYR A 15 -7.39 -11.39 2.72
C TYR A 15 -7.85 -9.93 2.64
N VAL A 16 -7.65 -9.33 1.47
CA VAL A 16 -8.09 -7.97 1.14
C VAL A 16 -8.97 -7.98 -0.10
N ASN A 17 -10.06 -7.21 -0.07
CA ASN A 17 -11.00 -7.10 -1.18
C ASN A 17 -10.61 -5.91 -2.07
N LEU A 18 -10.33 -6.19 -3.34
CA LEU A 18 -10.14 -5.19 -4.37
C LEU A 18 -11.45 -5.01 -5.14
N PRO A 19 -12.06 -3.81 -5.11
CA PRO A 19 -13.27 -3.54 -5.87
C PRO A 19 -12.99 -3.53 -7.37
N ALA A 20 -14.04 -3.75 -8.17
CA ALA A 20 -13.95 -3.63 -9.61
C ALA A 20 -13.69 -2.17 -10.00
N ARG A 21 -12.45 -1.84 -10.36
CA ARG A 21 -12.08 -0.51 -10.91
C ARG A 21 -11.58 -0.62 -12.35
N VAL A 22 -10.59 -1.50 -12.59
CA VAL A 22 -9.96 -1.74 -13.90
C VAL A 22 -10.03 -3.24 -14.25
N GLY A 23 -11.15 -3.88 -13.91
CA GLY A 23 -11.34 -5.33 -14.06
C GLY A 23 -12.22 -5.92 -12.95
N PRO A 24 -12.41 -7.25 -12.93
CA PRO A 24 -13.32 -7.89 -11.99
C PRO A 24 -12.84 -7.71 -10.54
N ALA A 25 -13.81 -7.61 -9.63
CA ALA A 25 -13.54 -7.63 -8.19
C ALA A 25 -12.82 -8.93 -7.84
N ARG A 26 -11.84 -8.83 -6.94
CA ARG A 26 -11.06 -10.01 -6.51
C ARG A 26 -10.58 -9.85 -5.09
N THR A 27 -10.43 -11.00 -4.43
CA THR A 27 -9.84 -11.10 -3.11
C THR A 27 -8.39 -11.54 -3.26
N LEU A 28 -7.47 -10.80 -2.65
CA LEU A 28 -6.04 -11.14 -2.63
C LEU A 28 -5.60 -11.51 -1.22
N ALA A 29 -4.69 -12.47 -1.09
CA ALA A 29 -3.95 -12.71 0.14
C ALA A 29 -2.64 -11.92 0.10
N VAL A 30 -2.52 -10.87 0.91
CA VAL A 30 -1.30 -10.03 1.00
C VAL A 30 -0.55 -10.33 2.29
N PRO A 31 0.80 -10.26 2.30
CA PRO A 31 1.59 -10.47 3.52
C PRO A 31 1.25 -9.44 4.60
N VAL A 32 1.24 -9.90 5.85
CA VAL A 32 1.19 -9.05 7.03
C VAL A 32 2.62 -8.57 7.32
N VAL A 33 2.82 -7.27 7.31
CA VAL A 33 4.15 -6.64 7.37
C VAL A 33 4.49 -6.29 8.82
N PRO A 34 5.64 -6.74 9.34
CA PRO A 34 6.15 -6.30 10.64
C PRO A 34 6.47 -4.80 10.64
N PRO A 35 6.39 -4.10 11.79
CA PRO A 35 6.64 -2.66 11.87
C PRO A 35 7.99 -2.22 11.27
N SER A 36 9.04 -3.04 11.40
CA SER A 36 10.37 -2.78 10.86
C SER A 36 10.43 -2.64 9.34
N TYR A 37 9.46 -3.23 8.61
CA TYR A 37 9.41 -3.20 7.14
C TYR A 37 8.44 -2.16 6.58
N VAL A 38 7.65 -1.50 7.43
CA VAL A 38 6.62 -0.53 7.00
C VAL A 38 7.24 0.61 6.18
N ALA A 39 8.35 1.18 6.66
CA ALA A 39 9.05 2.26 5.95
C ALA A 39 9.54 1.84 4.55
N THR A 40 10.07 0.62 4.44
CA THR A 40 10.53 0.03 3.17
C THR A 40 9.37 -0.12 2.17
N ILE A 41 8.23 -0.64 2.62
CA ILE A 41 7.04 -0.80 1.79
C ILE A 41 6.49 0.57 1.34
N LEU A 42 6.44 1.55 2.24
CA LEU A 42 5.99 2.89 1.92
C LEU A 42 6.91 3.56 0.89
N HIS A 43 8.23 3.45 1.06
CA HIS A 43 9.20 3.95 0.10
C HIS A 43 9.03 3.26 -1.26
N TYR A 44 8.94 1.94 -1.30
CA TYR A 44 8.72 1.18 -2.53
C TYR A 44 7.40 1.55 -3.24
N CYS A 45 6.33 1.80 -2.48
CA CYS A 45 5.04 2.15 -3.06
C CYS A 45 4.97 3.59 -3.57
N HIS A 46 5.74 4.51 -2.97
CA HIS A 46 5.66 5.94 -3.25
C HIS A 46 6.78 6.45 -4.16
N ALA A 47 8.02 6.00 -3.95
CA ALA A 47 9.25 6.63 -4.45
C ALA A 47 10.23 5.65 -5.12
N ASP A 48 9.78 4.42 -5.45
CA ASP A 48 10.56 3.49 -6.25
C ASP A 48 10.94 4.09 -7.62
N LEU A 49 12.04 3.63 -8.22
CA LEU A 49 12.69 4.21 -9.40
C LEU A 49 11.72 4.44 -10.57
N LEU A 50 10.72 3.56 -10.71
CA LEU A 50 9.66 3.63 -11.73
C LEU A 50 8.37 4.33 -11.23
N SER A 51 8.24 4.50 -9.92
CA SER A 51 7.12 5.15 -9.25
C SER A 51 7.50 6.62 -9.01
N SER A 52 7.43 7.45 -10.06
CA SER A 52 7.64 8.91 -9.94
C SER A 52 6.70 9.49 -8.90
N HIS A 53 7.16 9.59 -7.64
CA HIS A 53 6.48 10.19 -6.49
C HIS A 53 4.96 10.11 -6.56
N LEU A 54 4.45 8.87 -6.58
CA LEU A 54 3.04 8.63 -6.85
C LEU A 54 2.16 9.37 -5.82
N GLY A 55 1.16 10.11 -6.30
CA GLY A 55 0.18 10.78 -5.45
C GLY A 55 -0.57 9.80 -4.52
N LEU A 56 -1.28 10.35 -3.54
CA LEU A 56 -1.87 9.57 -2.43
C LEU A 56 -2.75 8.40 -2.92
N THR A 57 -3.60 8.65 -3.91
CA THR A 57 -4.52 7.64 -4.46
C THR A 57 -3.76 6.45 -5.04
N LYS A 58 -2.73 6.71 -5.85
CA LYS A 58 -1.94 5.65 -6.49
C LYS A 58 -1.11 4.87 -5.47
N THR A 59 -0.51 5.56 -4.49
CA THR A 59 0.25 4.92 -3.40
C THR A 59 -0.66 4.03 -2.55
N THR A 60 -1.84 4.52 -2.18
CA THR A 60 -2.84 3.76 -1.41
C THR A 60 -3.27 2.47 -2.13
N GLU A 61 -3.56 2.56 -3.43
CA GLU A 61 -3.93 1.40 -4.24
C GLU A 61 -2.78 0.39 -4.38
N LYS A 62 -1.53 0.87 -4.51
CA LYS A 62 -0.34 0.00 -4.58
C LYS A 62 -0.11 -0.73 -3.25
N VAL A 63 -0.16 -0.03 -2.12
CA VAL A 63 -0.02 -0.64 -0.79
C VAL A 63 -1.09 -1.69 -0.55
N LYS A 64 -2.36 -1.37 -0.83
CA LYS A 64 -3.50 -2.29 -0.64
C LYS A 64 -3.33 -3.61 -1.40
N ARG A 65 -2.64 -3.61 -2.54
CA ARG A 65 -2.39 -4.79 -3.36
C ARG A 65 -1.18 -5.61 -2.90
N LEU A 66 -0.25 -5.00 -2.17
CA LEU A 66 1.05 -5.60 -1.85
C LEU A 66 1.19 -6.04 -0.40
N ALA A 67 0.54 -5.36 0.54
CA ALA A 67 0.84 -5.51 1.95
C ALA A 67 -0.33 -5.12 2.87
N TYR A 68 -0.30 -5.65 4.09
CA TYR A 68 -1.20 -5.24 5.16
C TYR A 68 -0.45 -5.05 6.48
N TRP A 69 -0.83 -4.01 7.23
CA TRP A 69 -0.54 -3.88 8.66
C TRP A 69 -1.66 -3.09 9.36
N PRO A 70 -1.80 -3.19 10.70
CA PRO A 70 -2.74 -2.35 11.44
C PRO A 70 -2.40 -0.86 11.24
N GLY A 71 -3.38 -0.06 10.84
CA GLY A 71 -3.16 1.39 10.62
C GLY A 71 -2.60 1.77 9.24
N TRP A 72 -2.37 0.81 8.34
CA TRP A 72 -1.69 1.06 7.05
C TRP A 72 -2.15 2.28 6.26
N HIS A 73 -3.46 2.52 6.19
CA HIS A 73 -3.98 3.67 5.45
C HIS A 73 -3.56 5.01 6.07
N LYS A 74 -3.55 5.11 7.41
CA LYS A 74 -3.12 6.33 8.11
C LYS A 74 -1.63 6.59 7.86
N ASP A 75 -0.82 5.53 7.88
CA ASP A 75 0.62 5.65 7.65
C ASP A 75 0.94 6.04 6.21
N VAL A 76 0.20 5.52 5.22
CA VAL A 76 0.32 5.94 3.82
C VAL A 76 -0.01 7.43 3.67
N VAL A 77 -1.13 7.88 4.25
CA VAL A 77 -1.52 9.29 4.18
C VAL A 77 -0.45 10.18 4.80
N LYS A 78 0.08 9.80 5.97
CA LYS A 78 1.14 10.54 6.65
C LYS A 78 2.41 10.61 5.81
N TYR A 79 2.89 9.46 5.33
CA TYR A 79 4.13 9.35 4.56
C TYR A 79 4.13 10.18 3.28
N VAL A 80 3.03 10.14 2.51
CA VAL A 80 2.91 10.92 1.27
C VAL A 80 2.84 12.42 1.57
N LYS A 81 2.15 12.85 2.64
CA LYS A 81 2.05 14.26 3.03
C LYS A 81 3.39 14.83 3.50
N GLU A 82 4.21 14.03 4.16
CA GLU A 82 5.55 14.42 4.64
C GLU A 82 6.62 14.36 3.53
N CYS A 83 6.26 13.95 2.30
CA CYS A 83 7.20 13.87 1.20
C CYS A 83 7.58 15.24 0.63
N ASN A 84 8.77 15.72 0.99
CA ASN A 84 9.33 16.99 0.52
C ASN A 84 9.41 17.14 -1.01
N LYS A 85 9.51 16.03 -1.76
CA LYS A 85 9.55 16.06 -3.24
C LYS A 85 8.16 16.28 -3.84
N CYS A 86 7.11 15.70 -3.24
CA CYS A 86 5.72 15.97 -3.62
C CYS A 86 5.27 17.38 -3.22
N VAL A 87 5.76 17.90 -2.09
CA VAL A 87 5.42 19.25 -1.62
C VAL A 87 6.06 20.34 -2.49
N ARG A 88 7.27 20.09 -3.02
CA ARG A 88 8.02 21.06 -3.85
C ARG A 88 7.78 20.93 -5.35
N GLY A 89 7.32 19.77 -5.82
CA GLY A 89 6.94 19.55 -7.21
C GLY A 89 5.61 20.23 -7.52
N VAL A 90 5.58 21.06 -8.57
CA VAL A 90 4.40 21.74 -9.11
C VAL A 90 3.19 20.79 -9.15
N ARG A 91 2.04 21.27 -8.66
CA ARG A 91 0.71 20.65 -8.67
C ARG A 91 0.43 19.85 -9.96
N VAL A 92 0.78 18.57 -9.96
CA VAL A 92 0.08 17.58 -10.78
C VAL A 92 -0.81 16.82 -9.80
N LEU A 93 -1.99 17.40 -9.54
CA LEU A 93 -3.12 16.86 -8.77
C LEU A 93 -2.81 15.54 -8.02
N CYS A 94 -2.36 15.69 -6.78
CA CYS A 94 -2.48 14.65 -5.75
C CYS A 94 -3.94 14.36 -5.43
#